data_AF-A0A2D3NUY7-F1
#
_entry.id   AF-A0A2D3NUY7-F1
#
_cell.length_a   1.000
_cell.length_b   1.000
_cell.length_c   1.000
_cell.angle_alpha   90.00
_cell.angle_beta   90.00
_cell.angle_gamma   90.00
#
_symmetry.space_group_name_H-M   'P 1'
#
loop_
_entity.id
_entity.type
_entity.pdbx_description
1 polymer ?
#
loop_
_entity_poly.entity_id
_entity_poly.type
_entity_poly.pdbx_seq_one_letter_code
_entity_poly.pdbx_strand_id
1 'polypeptide(L)'
;MLSSNEKLIELIEFGNEIKEIINLWDPMGLMDFCPEDEYETEVKGIRNLVVNNKNIDKKSLAQEIRNIFKYYFSNEYKLKQEIEEDIASKIIEKSKEYKLNFTLPNYYDTKKIIFKNQKEADIYINLSIKINKIINLWDPLKIMDISFSNEYSYEINRIIEELSKNISAQDLAEKINEIFKNSYNELYEIEKNEEIEIARKILEVYNIGEVRGI
;
A
#
# COMPACT_ATOMS: atom_id res chain seq x y z
N MET A 1 25.32 -3.02 8.20
CA MET A 1 23.95 -2.47 8.08
C MET A 1 23.72 -2.23 6.60
N LEU A 2 22.56 -2.65 6.08
CA LEU A 2 22.17 -2.37 4.70
C LEU A 2 22.00 -0.85 4.51
N SER A 3 22.37 -0.34 3.34
CA SER A 3 21.99 1.00 2.89
C SER A 3 20.47 1.10 2.73
N SER A 4 19.91 2.32 2.73
CA SER A 4 18.46 2.54 2.54
C SER A 4 17.96 1.92 1.23
N ASN A 5 18.75 1.99 0.16
CA ASN A 5 18.42 1.37 -1.13
C ASN A 5 18.41 -0.17 -1.05
N GLU A 6 19.39 -0.79 -0.40
CA GLU A 6 19.42 -2.25 -0.24
C GLU A 6 18.25 -2.75 0.63
N LYS A 7 17.90 -2.03 1.71
CA LYS A 7 16.73 -2.34 2.55
C LYS A 7 15.43 -2.28 1.74
N LEU A 8 15.31 -1.29 0.86
CA LEU A 8 14.13 -1.08 0.04
C LEU A 8 13.98 -2.16 -1.04
N ILE A 9 15.09 -2.55 -1.69
CA ILE A 9 15.10 -3.68 -2.63
C ILE A 9 14.68 -4.97 -1.93
N GLU A 10 15.31 -5.31 -0.79
CA GLU A 10 14.92 -6.50 -0.01
C GLU A 10 13.44 -6.44 0.41
N LEU A 11 12.91 -5.26 0.74
CA LEU A 11 11.51 -5.10 1.14
C LEU A 11 10.56 -5.36 -0.02
N ILE A 12 10.87 -4.86 -1.22
CA ILE A 12 10.07 -5.05 -2.43
C ILE A 12 10.12 -6.52 -2.86
N GLU A 13 11.30 -7.13 -2.90
CA GLU A 13 11.46 -8.55 -3.21
C GLU A 13 10.65 -9.43 -2.25
N PHE A 14 10.75 -9.17 -0.94
CA PHE A 14 9.98 -9.92 0.05
C PHE A 14 8.46 -9.71 -0.11
N GLY A 15 8.03 -8.50 -0.45
CA GLY A 15 6.63 -8.21 -0.78
C GLY A 15 6.13 -9.01 -1.97
N ASN A 16 6.93 -9.08 -3.05
CA ASN A 16 6.62 -9.85 -4.25
C ASN A 16 6.51 -11.35 -3.97
N GLU A 17 7.37 -11.91 -3.12
CA GLU A 17 7.26 -13.32 -2.73
C GLU A 17 6.00 -13.60 -1.90
N ILE A 18 5.62 -12.70 -0.99
CA ILE A 18 4.34 -12.81 -0.27
C ILE A 18 3.19 -12.74 -1.26
N LYS A 19 3.23 -11.82 -2.23
CA LYS A 19 2.22 -11.69 -3.28
C LYS A 19 2.04 -12.98 -4.05
N GLU A 20 3.11 -13.62 -4.49
CA GLU A 20 3.03 -14.92 -5.18
C GLU A 20 2.33 -15.97 -4.32
N ILE A 21 2.67 -16.05 -3.02
CA ILE A 21 2.02 -16.98 -2.08
C ILE A 21 0.53 -16.69 -1.95
N ILE A 22 0.14 -15.42 -1.82
CA ILE A 22 -1.26 -14.99 -1.64
C ILE A 22 -2.07 -15.17 -2.93
N ASN A 23 -1.52 -14.81 -4.09
CA ASN A 23 -2.17 -14.98 -5.39
C ASN A 23 -2.39 -16.47 -5.71
N LEU A 24 -1.44 -17.34 -5.36
CA LEU A 24 -1.63 -18.79 -5.49
C LEU A 24 -2.67 -19.36 -4.52
N TRP A 25 -2.78 -18.77 -3.33
CA TRP A 25 -3.83 -19.15 -2.38
C TRP A 25 -5.21 -18.69 -2.83
N ASP A 26 -5.28 -17.51 -3.45
CA ASP A 26 -6.48 -16.84 -3.92
C ASP A 26 -7.65 -16.92 -2.91
N PRO A 27 -7.52 -16.27 -1.74
CA PRO A 27 -8.46 -16.45 -0.63
C PRO A 27 -9.91 -16.07 -0.98
N MET A 28 -10.11 -15.20 -1.97
CA MET A 28 -11.42 -14.71 -2.41
C MET A 28 -11.84 -15.22 -3.79
N GLY A 29 -10.99 -15.96 -4.52
CA GLY A 29 -11.32 -16.46 -5.86
C GLY A 29 -11.31 -15.37 -6.92
N LEU A 30 -10.44 -14.36 -6.79
CA LEU A 30 -10.41 -13.16 -7.62
C LEU A 30 -9.43 -13.26 -8.77
N MET A 31 -8.46 -14.17 -8.74
CA MET A 31 -7.36 -14.20 -9.71
C MET A 31 -7.82 -14.53 -11.14
N ASP A 32 -8.96 -15.19 -11.30
CA ASP A 32 -9.56 -15.47 -12.62
C ASP A 32 -10.25 -14.24 -13.26
N PHE A 33 -10.48 -13.17 -12.47
CA PHE A 33 -11.31 -12.03 -12.86
C PHE A 33 -10.62 -10.68 -12.69
N CYS A 34 -9.64 -10.59 -11.80
CA CYS A 34 -8.95 -9.37 -11.43
C CYS A 34 -7.48 -9.41 -11.87
N PRO A 35 -6.83 -8.23 -12.00
CA PRO A 35 -5.39 -8.17 -12.23
C PRO A 35 -4.60 -8.72 -11.03
N GLU A 36 -3.31 -9.01 -11.24
CA GLU A 36 -2.47 -9.66 -10.23
C GLU A 36 -2.21 -8.82 -8.98
N ASP A 37 -2.56 -7.54 -8.98
CA ASP A 37 -2.37 -6.60 -7.89
C ASP A 37 -3.59 -6.47 -6.96
N GLU A 38 -4.55 -7.40 -7.05
CA GLU A 38 -5.79 -7.41 -6.26
C GLU A 38 -5.54 -7.42 -4.74
N TYR A 39 -4.58 -8.22 -4.27
CA TYR A 39 -4.29 -8.36 -2.83
C TYR A 39 -3.14 -7.47 -2.32
N GLU A 40 -2.74 -6.45 -3.08
CA GLU A 40 -1.54 -5.66 -2.79
C GLU A 40 -1.58 -5.03 -1.39
N THR A 41 -2.76 -4.54 -0.97
CA THR A 41 -2.93 -3.90 0.34
C THR A 41 -2.73 -4.90 1.47
N GLU A 42 -3.32 -6.09 1.34
CA GLU A 42 -3.19 -7.19 2.29
C GLU A 42 -1.74 -7.69 2.35
N VAL A 43 -1.10 -7.86 1.19
CA VAL A 43 0.31 -8.24 1.05
C VAL A 43 1.21 -7.23 1.76
N LYS A 44 1.03 -5.92 1.54
CA LYS A 44 1.79 -4.84 2.21
C LYS A 44 1.61 -4.90 3.73
N GLY A 45 0.39 -5.16 4.20
CA GLY A 45 0.07 -5.34 5.62
C GLY A 45 0.81 -6.54 6.22
N ILE A 46 0.74 -7.70 5.57
CA ILE A 46 1.39 -8.94 6.01
C ILE A 46 2.91 -8.78 6.02
N ARG A 47 3.49 -8.23 4.94
CA ARG A 47 4.93 -7.93 4.81
C ARG A 47 5.43 -7.13 5.99
N ASN A 48 4.80 -5.99 6.26
CA ASN A 48 5.21 -5.10 7.33
C ASN A 48 5.06 -5.75 8.71
N LEU A 49 4.00 -6.53 8.91
CA LEU A 49 3.78 -7.26 10.15
C LEU A 49 4.88 -8.27 10.43
N VAL A 50 5.33 -9.01 9.41
CA VAL A 50 6.42 -9.99 9.54
C VAL A 50 7.76 -9.31 9.77
N VAL A 51 8.05 -8.22 9.05
CA VAL A 51 9.28 -7.42 9.24
C VAL A 51 9.37 -6.88 10.67
N ASN A 52 8.26 -6.35 11.20
CA ASN A 52 8.18 -5.82 12.56
C ASN A 52 8.25 -6.91 13.65
N ASN A 53 7.87 -8.14 13.33
CA ASN A 53 7.77 -9.25 14.29
C ASN A 53 8.56 -10.47 13.78
N LYS A 54 9.89 -10.35 13.69
CA LYS A 54 10.76 -11.41 13.14
C LYS A 54 10.58 -12.81 13.72
N ASN A 55 10.15 -12.88 14.98
CA ASN A 55 9.97 -14.14 15.71
C ASN A 55 8.49 -14.51 15.86
N ILE A 56 7.60 -13.94 15.04
CA ILE A 56 6.18 -14.29 15.06
C ILE A 56 6.03 -15.78 14.77
N ASP A 57 5.28 -16.48 15.63
CA ASP A 57 5.01 -17.88 15.41
C ASP A 57 3.91 -18.05 14.35
N LYS A 58 3.91 -19.23 13.72
CA LYS A 58 2.95 -19.60 12.67
C LYS A 58 1.49 -19.32 13.05
N LYS A 59 1.07 -19.64 14.28
CA LYS A 59 -0.33 -19.50 14.68
C LYS A 59 -0.71 -18.03 14.85
N SER A 60 0.18 -17.25 15.45
CA SER A 60 0.00 -15.80 15.57
C SER A 60 -0.06 -15.13 14.19
N LEU A 61 0.85 -15.47 13.27
CA LEU A 61 0.81 -14.90 11.91
C LEU A 61 -0.46 -15.33 11.14
N ALA A 62 -0.88 -16.59 11.23
CA ALA A 62 -2.12 -17.06 10.61
C ALA A 62 -3.35 -16.29 11.11
N GLN A 63 -3.38 -15.99 12.41
CA GLN A 63 -4.46 -15.19 13.00
C GLN A 63 -4.43 -13.74 12.50
N GLU A 64 -3.26 -13.14 12.32
CA GLU A 64 -3.14 -11.78 11.77
C GLU A 64 -3.50 -11.71 10.28
N ILE A 65 -3.06 -12.69 9.47
CA ILE A 65 -3.48 -12.82 8.06
C ILE A 65 -5.01 -12.87 7.98
N ARG A 66 -5.64 -13.71 8.81
CA ARG A 66 -7.10 -13.78 8.92
C ARG A 66 -7.71 -12.44 9.29
N ASN A 67 -7.13 -11.71 10.24
CA ASN A 67 -7.64 -10.41 10.67
C ASN A 67 -7.59 -9.39 9.51
N ILE A 68 -6.50 -9.39 8.74
CA ILE A 68 -6.32 -8.55 7.56
C ILE A 68 -7.40 -8.86 6.50
N PHE A 69 -7.56 -10.12 6.10
CA PHE A 69 -8.56 -10.48 5.09
C PHE A 69 -10.00 -10.24 5.56
N LYS A 70 -10.31 -10.51 6.84
CA LYS A 70 -11.62 -10.16 7.41
C LYS A 70 -11.86 -8.66 7.44
N TYR A 71 -10.81 -7.86 7.63
CA TYR A 71 -10.95 -6.41 7.63
C TYR A 71 -11.39 -5.90 6.25
N TYR A 72 -10.68 -6.28 5.20
CA TYR A 72 -10.97 -5.81 3.84
C TYR A 72 -12.22 -6.45 3.23
N PHE A 73 -12.38 -7.77 3.37
CA PHE A 73 -13.49 -8.51 2.73
C PHE A 73 -14.67 -8.80 3.66
N SER A 74 -14.61 -8.36 4.92
CA SER A 74 -15.72 -8.45 5.88
C SER A 74 -16.27 -9.90 5.98
N ASN A 75 -17.59 -10.09 5.81
CA ASN A 75 -18.24 -11.38 5.93
C ASN A 75 -18.04 -12.30 4.70
N GLU A 76 -17.49 -11.78 3.60
CA GLU A 76 -17.24 -12.57 2.39
C GLU A 76 -16.05 -13.51 2.56
N TYR A 77 -15.10 -13.17 3.46
CA TYR A 77 -13.95 -14.02 3.76
C TYR A 77 -14.35 -15.26 4.57
N LYS A 78 -14.15 -16.45 3.98
CA LYS A 78 -14.48 -17.74 4.61
C LYS A 78 -13.27 -18.34 5.31
N LEU A 79 -13.41 -18.51 6.63
CA LEU A 79 -12.40 -19.08 7.51
C LEU A 79 -11.94 -20.48 7.07
N LYS A 80 -10.61 -20.66 6.96
CA LYS A 80 -9.96 -21.94 6.71
C LYS A 80 -8.64 -22.04 7.48
N GLN A 81 -8.72 -22.31 8.79
CA GLN A 81 -7.58 -22.21 9.71
C GLN A 81 -6.35 -23.02 9.29
N GLU A 82 -6.52 -24.26 8.86
CA GLU A 82 -5.39 -25.10 8.42
C GLU A 82 -4.66 -24.50 7.21
N ILE A 83 -5.40 -23.85 6.31
CA ILE A 83 -4.84 -23.18 5.13
C ILE A 83 -4.10 -21.91 5.55
N GLU A 84 -4.69 -21.08 6.41
CA GLU A 84 -4.04 -19.85 6.92
C GLU A 84 -2.71 -20.17 7.64
N GLU A 85 -2.64 -21.27 8.38
CA GLU A 85 -1.38 -21.73 9.00
C GLU A 85 -0.34 -22.21 7.97
N ASP A 86 -0.75 -22.87 6.88
CA ASP A 86 0.15 -23.24 5.78
C ASP A 86 0.72 -22.00 5.09
N ILE A 87 -0.14 -21.03 4.78
CA ILE A 87 0.25 -19.74 4.20
C ILE A 87 1.21 -18.99 5.12
N ALA A 88 0.90 -18.89 6.41
CA ALA A 88 1.80 -18.29 7.40
C ALA A 88 3.17 -18.99 7.45
N SER A 89 3.20 -20.32 7.34
CA SER A 89 4.46 -21.08 7.32
C SER A 89 5.32 -20.74 6.12
N LYS A 90 4.73 -20.65 4.92
CA LYS A 90 5.43 -20.28 3.68
C LYS A 90 6.04 -18.89 3.79
N ILE A 91 5.28 -17.93 4.30
CA ILE A 91 5.74 -16.54 4.48
C ILE A 91 6.87 -16.45 5.51
N ILE A 92 6.78 -17.18 6.63
CA ILE A 92 7.86 -17.24 7.64
C ILE A 92 9.12 -17.88 7.06
N GLU A 93 8.99 -18.90 6.19
CA GLU A 93 10.16 -19.50 5.57
C GLU A 93 10.86 -18.50 4.64
N LYS A 94 10.08 -17.79 3.81
CA LYS A 94 10.61 -16.75 2.92
C LYS A 94 11.27 -15.60 3.66
N SER A 95 10.71 -15.16 4.78
CA SER A 95 11.27 -14.05 5.55
C SER A 95 12.69 -14.31 6.09
N LYS A 96 13.10 -15.58 6.21
CA LYS A 96 14.45 -15.96 6.65
C LYS A 96 15.54 -15.64 5.62
N GLU A 97 15.16 -15.47 4.35
CA GLU A 97 16.07 -15.14 3.25
C GLU A 97 16.54 -13.67 3.33
N TYR A 98 15.77 -12.81 4.01
CA TYR A 98 15.97 -11.36 4.04
C TYR A 98 16.55 -10.84 5.37
N LYS A 99 17.30 -9.74 5.31
CA LYS A 99 17.96 -9.10 6.47
C LYS A 99 17.28 -7.80 6.90
N LEU A 100 15.99 -7.66 6.60
CA LEU A 100 15.14 -6.52 6.95
C LEU A 100 15.13 -6.28 8.46
N ASN A 101 15.85 -5.27 8.96
CA ASN A 101 16.01 -4.94 10.39
C ASN A 101 15.64 -3.48 10.62
N PHE A 102 14.37 -3.13 10.44
CA PHE A 102 13.85 -1.79 10.67
C PHE A 102 12.36 -1.85 10.99
N THR A 103 11.83 -0.80 11.59
CA THR A 103 10.41 -0.69 11.92
C THR A 103 9.66 -0.08 10.75
N LEU A 104 8.63 -0.78 10.30
CA LEU A 104 7.65 -0.29 9.34
C LEU A 104 6.34 0.07 10.06
N PRO A 105 5.52 0.96 9.51
CA PRO A 105 4.17 1.17 10.01
C PRO A 105 3.37 -0.11 9.87
N ASN A 106 2.61 -0.47 10.90
CA ASN A 106 1.64 -1.55 10.79
C ASN A 106 0.42 -1.03 10.01
N TYR A 107 0.24 -1.49 8.78
CA TYR A 107 -0.87 -1.06 7.93
C TYR A 107 -2.14 -1.83 8.26
N TYR A 108 -2.80 -1.40 9.34
CA TYR A 108 -4.25 -1.51 9.45
C TYR A 108 -4.81 -0.16 9.02
N ASP A 109 -5.07 0.05 7.72
CA ASP A 109 -5.83 1.22 7.32
C ASP A 109 -7.26 1.04 7.80
N THR A 110 -7.56 1.54 8.99
CA THR A 110 -8.87 1.35 9.62
C THR A 110 -9.99 2.17 8.96
N LYS A 111 -9.67 3.04 8.00
CA LYS A 111 -10.65 3.86 7.29
C LYS A 111 -11.12 3.16 6.02
N LYS A 112 -12.25 2.46 6.12
CA LYS A 112 -12.97 1.99 4.95
C LYS A 112 -13.57 3.18 4.20
N ILE A 113 -13.21 3.36 2.93
CA ILE A 113 -13.85 4.36 2.07
C ILE A 113 -15.23 3.83 1.71
N ILE A 114 -16.27 4.60 2.04
CA ILE A 114 -17.67 4.24 1.76
C ILE A 114 -18.24 5.27 0.80
N PHE A 115 -18.54 4.83 -0.42
CA PHE A 115 -19.22 5.65 -1.43
C PHE A 115 -20.73 5.58 -1.25
N LYS A 116 -21.42 6.71 -1.37
CA LYS A 116 -22.89 6.77 -1.26
C LYS A 116 -23.58 6.30 -2.53
N ASN A 117 -22.90 6.39 -3.67
CA ASN A 117 -23.43 6.00 -4.97
C ASN A 117 -22.28 5.72 -5.97
N GLN A 118 -22.64 5.14 -7.12
CA GLN A 118 -21.70 4.81 -8.18
C GLN A 118 -20.93 6.03 -8.72
N LYS A 119 -21.61 7.18 -8.85
CA LYS A 119 -20.98 8.40 -9.36
C LYS A 119 -19.82 8.84 -8.46
N GLU A 120 -20.00 8.80 -7.15
CA GLU A 120 -18.94 9.12 -6.19
C GLU A 120 -17.76 8.14 -6.29
N ALA A 121 -18.04 6.85 -6.48
CA ALA A 121 -17.01 5.85 -6.72
C ALA A 121 -16.25 6.12 -8.03
N ASP A 122 -16.95 6.47 -9.11
CA ASP A 122 -16.34 6.77 -10.42
C ASP A 122 -15.45 8.02 -10.35
N ILE A 123 -15.90 9.09 -9.67
CA ILE A 123 -15.10 10.30 -9.38
C ILE A 123 -13.80 9.90 -8.68
N TYR A 124 -13.92 9.12 -7.60
CA TYR A 124 -12.79 8.70 -6.79
C TYR A 124 -11.81 7.86 -7.61
N ILE A 125 -12.29 6.83 -8.34
CA ILE A 125 -11.45 5.96 -9.17
C ILE A 125 -10.69 6.79 -10.21
N ASN A 126 -11.37 7.72 -10.89
CA ASN A 126 -10.74 8.58 -11.88
C ASN A 126 -9.67 9.50 -11.28
N LEU A 127 -9.92 10.04 -10.08
CA LEU A 127 -8.95 10.85 -9.35
C LEU A 127 -7.73 10.01 -8.94
N SER A 128 -7.96 8.84 -8.34
CA SER A 128 -6.91 7.90 -7.94
C SER A 128 -6.02 7.50 -9.11
N ILE A 129 -6.59 7.18 -10.27
CA ILE A 129 -5.81 6.83 -11.48
C ILE A 129 -4.90 7.98 -11.91
N LYS A 130 -5.38 9.23 -11.87
CA LYS A 130 -4.59 10.38 -12.31
C LYS A 130 -3.48 10.72 -11.30
N ILE A 131 -3.79 10.68 -10.01
CA ILE A 131 -2.79 10.90 -8.95
C ILE A 131 -1.75 9.79 -8.97
N ASN A 132 -2.15 8.53 -9.17
CA ASN A 132 -1.24 7.39 -9.30
C ASN A 132 -0.20 7.62 -10.40
N LYS A 133 -0.63 8.12 -11.57
CA LYS A 133 0.31 8.47 -12.65
C LYS A 133 1.30 9.56 -12.23
N ILE A 134 0.84 10.60 -11.52
CA ILE A 134 1.72 11.68 -11.06
C ILE A 134 2.75 11.15 -10.06
N ILE A 135 2.30 10.37 -9.07
CA ILE A 135 3.16 9.83 -8.01
C ILE A 135 4.15 8.80 -8.56
N ASN A 136 3.73 7.90 -9.46
CA ASN A 136 4.65 6.94 -10.08
C ASN A 136 5.68 7.62 -10.98
N LEU A 137 5.33 8.73 -11.63
CA LEU A 137 6.29 9.49 -12.42
C LEU A 137 7.28 10.27 -11.55
N TRP A 138 6.84 10.71 -10.37
CA TRP A 138 7.72 11.32 -9.38
C TRP A 138 8.67 10.28 -8.78
N ASP A 139 8.17 9.07 -8.53
CA ASP A 139 8.90 7.93 -7.97
C ASP A 139 9.82 8.34 -6.80
N PRO A 140 9.25 8.81 -5.68
CA PRO A 140 10.01 9.40 -4.59
C PRO A 140 11.07 8.45 -3.99
N LEU A 141 10.90 7.14 -4.17
CA LEU A 141 11.83 6.13 -3.66
C LEU A 141 12.70 5.51 -4.77
N LYS A 142 12.52 5.88 -6.04
CA LYS A 142 13.21 5.30 -7.21
C LYS A 142 13.02 3.79 -7.32
N ILE A 143 11.79 3.33 -7.14
CA ILE A 143 11.43 1.91 -7.08
C ILE A 143 10.54 1.47 -8.23
N MET A 144 10.02 2.38 -9.06
CA MET A 144 9.04 2.01 -10.08
C MET A 144 9.60 1.06 -11.16
N ASP A 145 10.92 0.98 -11.31
CA ASP A 145 11.58 0.02 -12.20
C ASP A 145 11.57 -1.41 -11.65
N ILE A 146 11.31 -1.61 -10.35
CA ILE A 146 11.38 -2.89 -9.64
C ILE A 146 10.12 -3.24 -8.84
N SER A 147 9.18 -2.31 -8.69
CA SER A 147 7.92 -2.48 -7.96
C SER A 147 6.71 -2.42 -8.89
N PHE A 148 5.52 -2.74 -8.35
CA PHE A 148 4.28 -2.61 -9.10
C PHE A 148 3.83 -1.15 -9.24
N SER A 149 3.04 -0.89 -10.30
CA SER A 149 2.47 0.44 -10.58
C SER A 149 1.49 0.97 -9.51
N ASN A 150 1.23 0.22 -8.46
CA ASN A 150 0.33 0.59 -7.37
C ASN A 150 1.00 0.51 -5.99
N GLU A 151 2.34 0.40 -5.90
CA GLU A 151 3.07 0.34 -4.62
C GLU A 151 2.72 1.54 -3.71
N TYR A 152 2.44 2.70 -4.33
CA TYR A 152 2.07 3.93 -3.66
C TYR A 152 0.57 4.11 -3.38
N SER A 153 -0.26 3.10 -3.65
CA SER A 153 -1.72 3.17 -3.51
C SER A 153 -2.18 3.64 -2.13
N TYR A 154 -1.54 3.13 -1.07
CA TYR A 154 -1.82 3.58 0.31
C TYR A 154 -1.53 5.07 0.49
N GLU A 155 -0.36 5.54 0.06
CA GLU A 155 0.03 6.94 0.19
C GLU A 155 -0.89 7.86 -0.64
N ILE A 156 -1.28 7.40 -1.84
CA ILE A 156 -2.24 8.09 -2.72
C ILE A 156 -3.61 8.24 -2.04
N ASN A 157 -4.11 7.19 -1.37
CA ASN A 157 -5.39 7.25 -0.67
C ASN A 157 -5.36 8.32 0.43
N ARG A 158 -4.27 8.42 1.18
CA ARG A 158 -4.07 9.47 2.19
C ARG A 158 -3.98 10.87 1.58
N ILE A 159 -3.34 11.02 0.44
CA ILE A 159 -3.30 12.29 -0.30
C ILE A 159 -4.71 12.72 -0.70
N ILE A 160 -5.53 11.80 -1.22
CA ILE A 160 -6.92 12.10 -1.60
C ILE A 160 -7.76 12.55 -0.40
N GLU A 161 -7.57 11.94 0.78
CA GLU A 161 -8.22 12.39 2.02
C GLU A 161 -7.88 13.85 2.35
N GLU A 162 -6.63 14.28 2.19
CA GLU A 162 -6.22 15.67 2.44
C GLU A 162 -6.81 16.65 1.42
N LEU A 163 -6.95 16.25 0.16
CA LEU A 163 -7.59 17.08 -0.87
C LEU A 163 -9.02 17.46 -0.52
N SER A 164 -9.77 16.56 0.12
CA SER A 164 -11.17 16.79 0.51
C SER A 164 -11.34 17.92 1.55
N LYS A 165 -10.25 18.43 2.13
CA LYS A 165 -10.26 19.46 3.19
C LYS A 165 -10.05 20.88 2.66
N ASN A 166 -10.09 21.09 1.34
CA ASN A 166 -9.83 22.39 0.69
C ASN A 166 -8.47 22.98 1.11
N ILE A 167 -7.42 22.24 0.77
CA ILE A 167 -6.03 22.45 1.21
C ILE A 167 -5.23 23.29 0.21
N SER A 168 -4.28 24.10 0.68
CA SER A 168 -3.37 24.85 -0.20
C SER A 168 -2.29 23.96 -0.81
N ALA A 169 -1.65 24.40 -1.90
CA ALA A 169 -0.53 23.65 -2.49
C ALA A 169 0.65 23.47 -1.52
N GLN A 170 0.90 24.47 -0.67
CA GLN A 170 1.96 24.43 0.33
C GLN A 170 1.64 23.42 1.42
N ASP A 171 0.43 23.48 1.98
CA ASP A 171 0.00 22.56 3.04
C ASP A 171 -0.09 21.12 2.50
N LEU A 172 -0.52 20.94 1.25
CA LEU A 172 -0.56 19.62 0.61
C LEU A 172 0.85 19.05 0.41
N ALA A 173 1.83 19.87 0.03
CA ALA A 173 3.21 19.43 -0.10
C ALA A 173 3.76 18.93 1.24
N GLU A 174 3.49 19.65 2.32
CA GLU A 174 3.86 19.23 3.68
C GLU A 174 3.16 17.91 4.07
N LYS A 175 1.88 17.75 3.73
CA LYS A 175 1.15 16.50 3.96
C LYS A 175 1.71 15.33 3.16
N ILE A 176 2.06 15.53 1.89
CA ILE A 176 2.71 14.50 1.07
C ILE A 176 4.02 14.06 1.73
N ASN A 177 4.85 15.01 2.15
CA ASN A 177 6.10 14.70 2.84
C ASN A 177 5.87 13.88 4.13
N GLU A 178 4.90 14.29 4.95
CA GLU A 178 4.50 13.56 6.16
C GLU A 178 4.00 12.15 5.86
N ILE A 179 3.13 11.99 4.86
CA ILE A 179 2.56 10.69 4.47
C ILE A 179 3.66 9.71 4.09
N PHE A 180 4.60 10.11 3.23
CA PHE A 180 5.68 9.23 2.79
C PHE A 180 6.72 8.99 3.89
N LYS A 181 7.09 10.00 4.68
CA LYS A 181 7.94 9.81 5.87
C LYS A 181 7.32 8.83 6.85
N ASN A 182 6.03 8.95 7.10
CA ASN A 182 5.34 8.02 7.97
C ASN A 182 5.32 6.61 7.37
N SER A 183 5.16 6.48 6.06
CA SER A 183 4.98 5.19 5.37
C SER A 183 6.29 4.39 5.23
N TYR A 184 7.40 5.08 5.00
CA TYR A 184 8.69 4.46 4.68
C TYR A 184 9.81 4.83 5.66
N ASN A 185 9.53 5.71 6.65
CA ASN A 185 10.42 6.10 7.72
C ASN A 185 11.83 6.46 7.22
N GLU A 186 12.86 5.74 7.66
CA GLU A 186 14.26 5.93 7.29
C GLU A 186 14.60 5.59 5.83
N LEU A 187 13.65 5.03 5.06
CA LEU A 187 13.84 4.74 3.63
C LEU A 187 13.47 5.92 2.72
N TYR A 188 12.78 6.93 3.25
CA TYR A 188 12.37 8.10 2.49
C TYR A 188 13.30 9.28 2.74
N GLU A 189 14.30 9.41 1.88
CA GLU A 189 15.24 10.52 1.86
C GLU A 189 15.02 11.36 0.60
N ILE A 190 14.47 12.57 0.76
CA ILE A 190 14.35 13.50 -0.37
C ILE A 190 15.43 14.58 -0.29
N GLU A 191 16.12 14.78 -1.40
CA GLU A 191 17.20 15.77 -1.53
C GLU A 191 16.71 17.19 -1.89
N LYS A 192 15.48 17.37 -2.39
CA LYS A 192 14.91 18.66 -2.83
C LYS A 192 13.38 18.77 -2.62
N ASN A 193 12.89 20.02 -2.45
CA ASN A 193 11.46 20.40 -2.39
C ASN A 193 10.70 20.08 -3.70
N GLU A 194 10.62 18.82 -4.12
CA GLU A 194 9.84 18.39 -5.29
C GLU A 194 8.35 18.28 -4.94
N GLU A 195 8.00 18.08 -3.67
CA GLU A 195 6.63 17.87 -3.21
C GLU A 195 5.73 19.06 -3.53
N ILE A 196 6.25 20.29 -3.58
CA ILE A 196 5.47 21.47 -3.96
C ILE A 196 5.08 21.45 -5.44
N GLU A 197 5.93 20.89 -6.31
CA GLU A 197 5.60 20.71 -7.73
C GLU A 197 4.55 19.59 -7.89
N ILE A 198 4.73 18.50 -7.16
CA ILE A 198 3.79 17.37 -7.14
C ILE A 198 2.43 17.79 -6.60
N ALA A 199 2.38 18.52 -5.49
CA ALA A 199 1.17 19.06 -4.90
C ALA A 199 0.40 19.97 -5.90
N ARG A 200 1.11 20.82 -6.65
CA ARG A 200 0.50 21.66 -7.69
C ARG A 200 -0.13 20.82 -8.81
N LYS A 201 0.58 19.80 -9.31
CA LYS A 201 0.07 18.87 -10.34
C LYS A 201 -1.19 18.12 -9.85
N ILE A 202 -1.18 17.68 -8.60
CA ILE A 202 -2.31 16.98 -7.98
C ILE A 202 -3.52 17.91 -7.85
N LEU A 203 -3.33 19.14 -7.35
CA LEU A 203 -4.41 20.12 -7.22
C LEU A 203 -4.99 20.54 -8.56
N GLU A 204 -4.17 20.66 -9.61
CA GLU A 204 -4.66 20.93 -10.96
C GLU A 204 -5.61 19.82 -11.43
N VAL A 205 -5.23 18.56 -11.24
CA VAL A 205 -6.08 17.41 -11.56
C VAL A 205 -7.37 17.40 -10.74
N TYR A 206 -7.27 17.66 -9.43
CA TYR A 206 -8.40 17.68 -8.51
C TYR A 206 -9.43 18.76 -8.90
N ASN A 207 -8.96 19.98 -9.13
CA ASN A 207 -9.81 21.11 -9.51
C ASN A 207 -10.48 20.90 -10.87
N ILE A 208 -9.81 20.27 -11.83
CA ILE A 208 -10.44 19.92 -13.12
C ILE A 208 -11.55 18.87 -12.93
N GLY A 209 -11.38 17.94 -11.99
CA GLY A 209 -12.39 16.94 -11.62
C GLY A 209 -13.63 17.57 -10.97
N GLU A 210 -13.44 18.43 -9.98
CA GLU A 210 -14.55 19.13 -9.30
C GLU A 210 -15.30 20.10 -10.23
N VAL A 211 -14.60 20.87 -11.06
CA VAL A 211 -15.23 21.86 -11.96
C VAL A 211 -16.04 21.19 -13.08
N ARG A 212 -15.72 19.94 -13.45
CA ARG A 212 -16.43 19.23 -14.53
C ARG A 212 -17.51 18.27 -14.05
N GLY A 213 -17.65 18.05 -12.74
CA GLY A 213 -18.72 17.21 -12.17
C GLY A 213 -18.79 15.80 -12.75
N ILE A 214 -17.65 15.27 -13.22
CA ILE A 214 -17.47 13.94 -13.79
C ILE A 214 -17.39 12.97 -12.63
#